data_AF-A0A7V0I8X6-F1
#
_entry.id   AF-A0A7V0I8X6-F1
#
_cell.length_a   1.000
_cell.length_b   1.000
_cell.length_c   1.000
_cell.angle_alpha   90.00
_cell.angle_beta   90.00
_cell.angle_gamma   90.00
#
_symmetry.space_group_name_H-M   'P 1'
#
loop_
_entity.id
_entity.type
_entity.pdbx_description
1 polymer ?
#
loop_
_entity_poly.entity_id
_entity_poly.type
_entity_poly.pdbx_seq_one_letter_code
_entity_poly.pdbx_strand_id
1 'polypeptide(L)'
;AKCLELVRKISSRYAACVAVLAPVVNELARHVPARRARKLHIGLFGYSRELDGHDVHLPRAIRFCCAMYSLGIPPEVLGLGALSREDLAAIREAYVNFDRDMGDAVRYLNPEALERVSSPVREELERALELFPVERDEEHAARTSRIWALLQEGEDNRSLLVEEIVKAAARRRFLG
;
A
#
# COMPACT_ATOMS: atom_id res chain seq x y z
N ALA A 1 -8.89 -1.43 -27.17
CA ALA A 1 -10.14 -1.17 -26.42
C ALA A 1 -10.12 -1.82 -25.03
N LYS A 2 -9.89 -3.14 -24.93
CA LYS A 2 -9.91 -3.88 -23.65
C LYS A 2 -8.92 -3.38 -22.59
N CYS A 3 -7.69 -3.02 -22.95
CA CYS A 3 -6.70 -2.52 -21.98
C CYS A 3 -7.11 -1.18 -21.34
N LEU A 4 -7.74 -0.27 -22.09
CA LEU A 4 -8.25 1.00 -21.55
C LEU A 4 -9.42 0.78 -20.58
N GLU A 5 -10.26 -0.21 -20.86
CA GLU A 5 -11.34 -0.63 -19.96
C GLU A 5 -10.77 -1.18 -18.65
N LEU A 6 -9.77 -2.07 -18.71
CA LEU A 6 -9.06 -2.58 -17.53
C LEU A 6 -8.44 -1.47 -16.71
N VAL A 7 -7.74 -0.53 -17.35
CA VAL A 7 -7.13 0.63 -16.66
C VAL A 7 -8.19 1.42 -15.91
N ARG A 8 -9.34 1.75 -16.53
CA ARG A 8 -10.41 2.50 -15.86
C ARG A 8 -11.00 1.71 -14.67
N LYS A 9 -11.25 0.43 -14.87
CA LYS A 9 -11.83 -0.47 -13.87
C LYS A 9 -10.92 -0.60 -12.64
N ILE A 10 -9.63 -0.88 -12.85
CA ILE A 10 -8.62 -0.96 -11.79
C ILE A 10 -8.46 0.40 -11.12
N SER A 11 -8.33 1.49 -11.88
CA SER A 11 -8.08 2.84 -11.33
C SER A 11 -9.22 3.31 -10.43
N SER A 12 -10.47 3.07 -10.82
CA SER A 12 -11.64 3.44 -10.01
C SER A 12 -11.66 2.66 -8.68
N ARG A 13 -11.41 1.34 -8.73
CA ARG A 13 -11.36 0.52 -7.51
C ARG A 13 -10.18 0.90 -6.61
N TYR A 14 -9.01 1.12 -7.21
CA TYR A 14 -7.81 1.58 -6.51
C TYR A 14 -8.05 2.90 -5.78
N ALA A 15 -8.64 3.88 -6.46
CA ALA A 15 -8.94 5.19 -5.88
C ALA A 15 -9.88 5.07 -4.67
N ALA A 16 -10.92 4.24 -4.76
CA ALA A 16 -11.84 3.99 -3.65
C ALA A 16 -11.12 3.37 -2.44
N CYS A 17 -10.24 2.39 -2.64
CA CYS A 17 -9.44 1.81 -1.56
C CYS A 17 -8.48 2.83 -0.93
N VAL A 18 -7.80 3.64 -1.75
CA VAL A 18 -6.86 4.65 -1.26
C VAL A 18 -7.58 5.75 -0.49
N ALA A 19 -8.78 6.15 -0.89
CA ALA A 19 -9.57 7.13 -0.13
C ALA A 19 -9.85 6.66 1.30
N VAL A 20 -10.16 5.36 1.49
CA VAL A 20 -10.36 4.76 2.82
C VAL A 20 -9.06 4.71 3.63
N LEU A 21 -7.93 4.40 2.98
CA LEU A 21 -6.63 4.30 3.65
C LEU A 21 -5.95 5.65 3.90
N ALA A 22 -6.41 6.72 3.26
CA ALA A 22 -5.70 7.99 3.25
C ALA A 22 -5.44 8.58 4.64
N PRO A 23 -6.36 8.54 5.63
CA PRO A 23 -6.08 9.08 6.97
C PRO A 23 -4.88 8.38 7.64
N VAL A 24 -4.89 7.05 7.69
CA VAL A 24 -3.82 6.26 8.33
C VAL A 24 -2.51 6.32 7.54
N VAL A 25 -2.58 6.33 6.20
CA VAL A 25 -1.40 6.49 5.35
C VAL A 25 -0.76 7.85 5.56
N ASN A 26 -1.56 8.92 5.66
CA ASN A 26 -1.07 10.27 5.90
C ASN A 26 -0.43 10.44 7.28
N GLU A 27 -1.02 9.82 8.30
CA GLU A 27 -0.45 9.76 9.63
C GLU A 27 0.92 9.07 9.61
N LEU A 28 0.97 7.83 9.11
CA LEU A 28 2.21 7.04 9.09
C LEU A 28 3.29 7.67 8.21
N ALA A 29 2.92 8.33 7.11
CA ALA A 29 3.85 9.02 6.22
C ALA A 29 4.65 10.16 6.90
N ARG A 30 4.16 10.70 8.03
CA ARG A 30 4.89 11.70 8.84
C ARG A 30 6.09 11.09 9.58
N HIS A 31 6.05 9.78 9.81
CA HIS A 31 7.09 9.01 10.52
C HIS A 31 8.09 8.35 9.55
N VAL A 32 7.83 8.43 8.23
CA VAL A 32 8.76 7.87 7.24
C VAL A 32 10.06 8.69 7.20
N PRO A 33 11.22 8.05 7.46
CA PRO A 33 12.51 8.75 7.52
C PRO A 33 12.89 9.33 6.15
N ALA A 34 13.38 10.57 6.15
CA ALA A 34 13.86 11.22 4.94
C ALA A 34 15.30 10.77 4.63
N ARG A 35 15.51 9.88 3.64
CA ARG A 35 16.86 9.45 3.22
C ARG A 35 17.68 10.51 2.47
N ARG A 36 17.08 11.61 2.01
CA ARG A 36 17.79 12.78 1.46
C ARG A 36 17.04 14.06 1.85
N ALA A 37 17.77 15.09 2.24
CA ALA A 37 17.25 16.46 2.29
C ALA A 37 16.92 16.87 0.84
N ARG A 38 15.64 16.86 0.48
CA ARG A 38 15.14 17.34 -0.80
C ARG A 38 14.36 18.60 -0.52
N LYS A 39 14.53 19.66 -1.33
CA LYS A 39 13.66 20.83 -1.29
C LYS A 39 12.21 20.34 -1.24
N LEU A 40 11.55 20.77 -0.19
CA LEU A 40 10.14 20.56 0.02
C LEU A 40 9.42 21.41 -1.04
N HIS A 41 8.75 20.79 -2.02
CA HIS A 41 7.85 21.50 -2.94
C HIS A 41 6.55 21.84 -2.18
N ILE A 42 6.65 22.67 -1.14
CA ILE A 42 5.55 23.38 -0.45
C ILE A 42 5.53 24.85 -0.90
N GLY A 43 5.81 25.08 -2.18
CA GLY A 43 5.49 26.33 -2.85
C GLY A 43 4.24 26.14 -3.70
N LEU A 44 3.67 27.23 -4.22
CA LEU A 44 2.49 27.38 -5.08
C LEU A 44 2.34 26.39 -6.27
N PHE A 45 3.31 25.49 -6.48
CA PHE A 45 3.36 24.43 -7.50
C PHE A 45 3.55 23.02 -6.88
N GLY A 46 3.21 22.85 -5.60
CA GLY A 46 3.20 21.55 -4.94
C GLY A 46 2.18 20.67 -5.64
N TYR A 47 2.62 19.57 -6.23
CA TYR A 47 1.73 18.48 -6.67
C TYR A 47 1.08 17.85 -5.44
N SER A 48 0.13 18.54 -4.83
CA SER A 48 -0.95 17.93 -4.08
C SER A 48 -1.67 17.05 -5.09
N ARG A 49 -1.48 15.73 -4.98
CA ARG A 49 -2.31 14.80 -5.74
C ARG A 49 -3.65 14.77 -5.05
N GLU A 50 -4.53 15.68 -5.46
CA GLU A 50 -5.96 15.47 -5.29
C GLU A 50 -6.30 14.22 -6.09
N LEU A 51 -6.91 13.23 -5.44
CA LEU A 51 -7.59 12.17 -6.16
C LEU A 51 -8.80 12.84 -6.83
N ASP A 52 -8.96 12.71 -8.15
CA ASP A 52 -10.09 13.31 -8.87
C ASP A 52 -11.41 13.02 -8.12
N GLY A 53 -12.06 14.07 -7.60
CA GLY A 53 -13.32 13.97 -6.85
C GLY A 53 -13.21 13.72 -5.34
N HIS A 54 -12.01 13.67 -4.75
CA HIS A 54 -11.81 13.52 -3.30
C HIS A 54 -10.86 14.59 -2.75
N ASP A 55 -11.26 15.31 -1.70
CA ASP A 55 -10.45 16.30 -0.96
C ASP A 55 -9.40 15.63 -0.07
N VAL A 56 -8.58 14.75 -0.68
CA VAL A 56 -7.65 13.88 0.01
C VAL A 56 -6.24 14.14 -0.51
N HIS A 57 -5.44 14.80 0.31
CA HIS A 57 -4.02 14.99 0.02
C HIS A 57 -3.23 13.74 0.38
N LEU A 58 -2.60 13.11 -0.61
CA LEU A 58 -1.74 11.93 -0.39
C LEU A 58 -0.25 12.30 -0.34
N PRO A 59 0.57 11.51 0.37
CA PRO A 59 2.00 11.73 0.36
C PRO A 59 2.59 11.33 -1.00
N ARG A 60 3.79 11.84 -1.31
CA ARG A 60 4.50 11.44 -2.54
C ARG A 60 4.73 9.93 -2.59
N ALA A 61 4.83 9.38 -3.80
CA ALA A 61 4.90 7.94 -4.09
C ALA A 61 5.79 7.13 -3.12
N ILE A 62 7.04 7.55 -2.87
CA ILE A 62 7.95 6.82 -1.96
C ILE A 62 7.40 6.77 -0.52
N ARG A 63 6.87 7.88 0.00
CA ARG A 63 6.31 7.92 1.34
C ARG A 63 4.99 7.16 1.42
N PHE A 64 4.18 7.26 0.37
CA PHE A 64 2.95 6.48 0.22
C PHE A 64 3.24 4.98 0.26
N CYS A 65 4.13 4.51 -0.62
CA CYS A 65 4.56 3.11 -0.69
C CYS A 65 5.16 2.65 0.65
N CYS A 66 6.04 3.46 1.26
CA CYS A 66 6.59 3.16 2.57
C CYS A 66 5.50 2.95 3.63
N ALA A 67 4.53 3.87 3.71
CA ALA A 67 3.45 3.79 4.67
C ALA A 67 2.60 2.54 4.43
N MET A 68 2.18 2.31 3.18
CA MET A 68 1.39 1.14 2.78
C MET A 68 2.05 -0.19 3.16
N TYR A 69 3.31 -0.40 2.77
CA TYR A 69 4.07 -1.60 3.17
C TYR A 69 4.30 -1.71 4.68
N SER A 70 4.40 -0.58 5.39
CA SER A 70 4.55 -0.54 6.85
C SER A 70 3.24 -0.83 7.59
N LEU A 71 2.08 -0.66 6.94
CA LEU A 71 0.79 -1.14 7.40
C LEU A 71 0.57 -2.63 7.07
N GLY A 72 1.51 -3.27 6.36
CA GLY A 72 1.35 -4.63 5.85
C GLY A 72 0.35 -4.73 4.70
N ILE A 73 0.12 -3.63 3.98
CA ILE A 73 -0.83 -3.52 2.86
C ILE A 73 -0.02 -3.08 1.63
N PRO A 74 0.56 -4.03 0.86
CA PRO A 74 1.26 -3.68 -0.38
C PRO A 74 0.31 -2.96 -1.34
N PRO A 75 0.63 -1.75 -1.84
CA PRO A 75 -0.29 -0.98 -2.68
C PRO A 75 -0.63 -1.65 -4.01
N GLU A 76 0.18 -2.60 -4.49
CA GLU A 76 0.02 -3.34 -5.73
C GLU A 76 -1.23 -4.24 -5.72
N VAL A 77 -1.69 -4.65 -4.54
CA VAL A 77 -2.86 -5.54 -4.40
C VAL A 77 -4.19 -4.80 -4.55
N LEU A 78 -4.18 -3.47 -4.49
CA LEU A 78 -5.38 -2.67 -4.62
C LEU A 78 -5.86 -2.67 -6.08
N GLY A 79 -7.15 -2.96 -6.27
CA GLY A 79 -7.80 -3.02 -7.59
C GLY A 79 -7.96 -4.45 -8.13
N LEU A 80 -7.38 -5.46 -7.49
CA LEU A 80 -7.56 -6.87 -7.83
C LEU A 80 -9.03 -7.31 -7.71
N GLY A 81 -9.75 -6.81 -6.70
CA GLY A 81 -11.16 -7.13 -6.47
C GLY A 81 -12.08 -6.70 -7.60
N ALA A 82 -11.64 -5.78 -8.46
CA ALA A 82 -12.39 -5.39 -9.64
C ALA A 82 -12.25 -6.38 -10.81
N LEU A 83 -11.25 -7.27 -10.80
CA LEU A 83 -10.91 -8.09 -11.97
C LEU A 83 -11.73 -9.39 -12.02
N SER A 84 -12.32 -9.67 -13.19
CA SER A 84 -12.89 -10.99 -13.47
C SER A 84 -11.78 -12.00 -13.82
N ARG A 85 -12.15 -13.28 -13.99
CA ARG A 85 -11.19 -14.32 -14.42
C ARG A 85 -10.64 -14.03 -15.82
N GLU A 86 -11.50 -13.52 -16.71
CA GLU A 86 -11.14 -13.13 -18.08
C GLU A 86 -10.23 -11.90 -18.09
N ASP A 87 -10.49 -10.93 -17.21
CA ASP A 87 -9.64 -9.75 -17.04
C ASP A 87 -8.23 -10.15 -16.55
N LEU A 88 -8.14 -11.06 -15.57
CA LEU A 88 -6.87 -11.59 -15.07
C LEU A 88 -6.09 -12.34 -16.16
N ALA A 89 -6.78 -13.15 -16.98
CA ALA A 89 -6.15 -13.84 -18.10
C ALA A 89 -5.56 -12.85 -19.12
N ALA A 90 -6.30 -11.80 -19.47
CA ALA A 90 -5.83 -10.76 -20.37
C ALA A 90 -4.63 -9.98 -19.81
N ILE A 91 -4.60 -9.74 -18.48
CA ILE A 91 -3.45 -9.09 -17.83
C ILE A 91 -2.22 -9.98 -17.88
N ARG A 92 -2.35 -11.28 -17.57
CA ARG A 92 -1.23 -12.23 -17.63
C ARG A 92 -0.65 -12.40 -19.03
N GLU A 93 -1.51 -12.33 -20.04
CA GLU A 93 -1.08 -12.32 -21.45
C GLU A 93 -0.30 -11.05 -21.80
N ALA A 94 -0.78 -9.87 -21.37
CA ALA A 94 -0.15 -8.58 -21.68
C ALA A 94 1.08 -8.26 -20.81
N TYR A 95 1.13 -8.78 -19.58
CA TYR A 95 2.16 -8.52 -18.59
C TYR A 95 2.72 -9.84 -18.05
N VAL A 96 3.72 -10.36 -18.75
CA VAL A 96 4.34 -11.67 -18.50
C VAL A 96 4.83 -11.87 -17.06
N ASN A 97 5.26 -10.80 -16.39
CA ASN A 97 5.79 -10.86 -15.03
C ASN A 97 4.75 -10.62 -13.94
N PHE A 98 3.48 -10.44 -14.29
CA PHE A 98 2.42 -10.05 -13.35
C PHE A 98 2.38 -10.95 -12.11
N ASP A 99 2.32 -12.28 -12.28
CA ASP A 99 2.22 -13.20 -11.13
C ASP A 99 3.47 -13.17 -10.24
N ARG A 100 4.66 -12.97 -10.81
CA ARG A 100 5.89 -12.86 -10.03
C ARG A 100 5.90 -11.58 -9.21
N ASP A 101 5.63 -10.44 -9.85
CA ASP A 101 5.70 -9.14 -9.21
C ASP A 101 4.59 -9.00 -8.13
N MET A 102 3.41 -9.58 -8.39
CA MET A 102 2.34 -9.70 -7.39
C MET A 102 2.73 -10.63 -6.25
N GLY A 103 3.37 -11.77 -6.53
CA GLY A 103 3.87 -12.68 -5.49
C GLY A 103 4.91 -12.02 -4.58
N ASP A 104 5.82 -11.24 -5.14
CA ASP A 104 6.82 -10.46 -4.39
C ASP A 104 6.16 -9.41 -3.48
N ALA A 105 5.09 -8.76 -3.94
CA ALA A 105 4.32 -7.82 -3.13
C ALA A 105 3.53 -8.54 -2.01
N VAL A 106 2.75 -9.57 -2.36
CA VAL A 106 1.87 -10.32 -1.43
C VAL A 106 2.66 -11.01 -0.32
N ARG A 107 3.93 -11.37 -0.55
CA ARG A 107 4.83 -11.85 0.51
C ARG A 107 4.90 -10.91 1.72
N TYR A 108 4.78 -9.60 1.51
CA TYR A 108 4.81 -8.57 2.55
C TYR A 108 3.42 -8.17 3.07
N LEU A 109 2.35 -8.84 2.63
CA LEU A 109 1.00 -8.63 3.14
C LEU A 109 0.88 -9.25 4.53
N ASN A 110 0.48 -8.44 5.51
CA ASN A 110 0.18 -8.93 6.86
C ASN A 110 -1.30 -9.34 6.96
N PRO A 111 -1.64 -10.61 7.27
CA PRO A 111 -3.04 -11.02 7.35
C PRO A 111 -3.79 -10.34 8.49
N GLU A 112 -3.12 -9.92 9.57
CA GLU A 112 -3.77 -9.14 10.64
C GLU A 112 -4.28 -7.78 10.14
N ALA A 113 -3.73 -7.26 9.04
CA ALA A 113 -4.24 -6.03 8.43
C ALA A 113 -5.70 -6.18 7.98
N LEU A 114 -6.17 -7.40 7.69
CA LEU A 114 -7.58 -7.67 7.39
C LEU A 114 -8.48 -7.22 8.52
N GLU A 115 -8.09 -7.43 9.78
CA GLU A 115 -8.88 -7.04 10.96
C GLU A 115 -8.87 -5.53 11.19
N ARG A 116 -7.84 -4.83 10.68
CA ARG A 116 -7.61 -3.39 10.87
C ARG A 116 -8.26 -2.52 9.81
N VAL A 117 -8.76 -3.11 8.70
CA VAL A 117 -9.34 -2.36 7.57
C VAL A 117 -10.78 -2.80 7.26
N SER A 118 -11.53 -1.87 6.65
CA SER A 118 -12.90 -2.09 6.18
C SER A 118 -12.95 -2.34 4.66
N SER A 119 -14.13 -2.70 4.16
CA SER A 119 -14.41 -2.69 2.72
C SER A 119 -14.24 -1.26 2.16
N PRO A 120 -13.73 -1.08 0.93
CA PRO A 120 -13.36 -2.11 -0.05
C PRO A 120 -11.97 -2.73 0.14
N VAL A 121 -11.12 -2.20 1.03
CA VAL A 121 -9.72 -2.62 1.18
C VAL A 121 -9.60 -4.07 1.62
N ARG A 122 -10.44 -4.50 2.58
CA ARG A 122 -10.44 -5.89 3.07
C ARG A 122 -10.60 -6.91 1.93
N GLU A 123 -11.54 -6.64 1.02
CA GLU A 123 -11.82 -7.51 -0.13
C GLU A 123 -10.61 -7.62 -1.06
N GLU A 124 -9.83 -6.56 -1.22
CA GLU A 124 -8.59 -6.58 -2.02
C GLU A 124 -7.54 -7.50 -1.40
N LEU A 125 -7.39 -7.45 -0.07
CA LEU A 125 -6.42 -8.28 0.65
C LEU A 125 -6.83 -9.76 0.62
N GLU A 126 -8.11 -10.06 0.84
CA GLU A 126 -8.63 -11.43 0.72
C GLU A 126 -8.42 -11.97 -0.69
N ARG A 127 -8.75 -11.17 -1.71
CA ARG A 127 -8.56 -11.55 -3.11
C ARG A 127 -7.08 -11.75 -3.46
N ALA A 128 -6.18 -10.94 -2.93
CA ALA A 128 -4.75 -11.11 -3.14
C ALA A 128 -4.22 -12.42 -2.55
N LEU A 129 -4.68 -12.77 -1.35
CA LEU A 129 -4.31 -14.03 -0.69
C LEU A 129 -4.88 -15.26 -1.39
N GLU A 130 -6.07 -15.16 -1.97
CA GLU A 130 -6.65 -16.22 -2.79
C GLU A 130 -5.87 -16.42 -4.10
N LEU A 131 -5.53 -15.33 -4.80
CA LEU A 131 -4.91 -15.37 -6.12
C LEU A 131 -3.42 -15.73 -6.09
N PHE A 132 -2.72 -15.38 -5.01
CA PHE A 132 -1.27 -15.50 -4.90
C PHE A 132 -0.87 -16.21 -3.61
N PRO A 133 -0.98 -17.56 -3.55
CA PRO A 133 -0.53 -18.34 -2.40
C PRO A 133 1.00 -18.36 -2.34
N VAL A 134 1.59 -17.39 -1.64
CA VAL A 134 3.04 -17.26 -1.47
C VAL A 134 3.45 -17.43 0.00
N GLU A 135 4.67 -17.92 0.21
CA GLU A 135 5.29 -17.92 1.53
C GLU A 135 5.52 -16.47 1.99
N ARG A 136 4.97 -16.16 3.16
CA ARG A 136 4.91 -14.82 3.71
C ARG A 136 6.17 -14.52 4.50
N ASP A 137 6.55 -13.25 4.53
CA ASP A 137 7.65 -12.81 5.37
C ASP A 137 7.14 -12.58 6.81
N GLU A 138 7.26 -13.61 7.65
CA GLU A 138 6.78 -13.58 9.04
C GLU A 138 7.45 -12.48 9.87
N GLU A 139 8.73 -12.19 9.60
CA GLU A 139 9.46 -11.11 10.26
C GLU A 139 8.84 -9.75 9.91
N HIS A 140 8.59 -9.50 8.62
CA HIS A 140 7.90 -8.29 8.18
C HIS A 140 6.47 -8.20 8.74
N ALA A 141 5.72 -9.31 8.76
CA ALA A 141 4.40 -9.36 9.35
C ALA A 141 4.42 -8.93 10.82
N ALA A 142 5.32 -9.51 11.64
CA ALA A 142 5.48 -9.14 13.05
C ALA A 142 5.82 -7.65 13.25
N ARG A 143 6.68 -7.09 12.39
CA ARG A 143 7.01 -5.65 12.42
C ARG A 143 5.81 -4.77 12.10
N THR A 144 5.04 -5.11 11.08
CA THR A 144 3.84 -4.35 10.70
C THR A 144 2.73 -4.47 11.75
N SER A 145 2.57 -5.62 12.42
CA SER A 145 1.68 -5.75 13.58
C SER A 145 2.11 -4.86 14.73
N ARG A 146 3.42 -4.76 15.00
CA ARG A 146 3.95 -3.83 16.00
C ARG A 146 3.68 -2.37 15.61
N ILE A 147 3.82 -2.00 14.34
CA ILE A 147 3.51 -0.66 13.83
C ILE A 147 2.03 -0.32 14.08
N TRP A 148 1.11 -1.25 13.82
CA TRP A 148 -0.31 -1.08 14.12
C TRP A 148 -0.58 -0.87 15.62
N ALA A 149 0.09 -1.61 16.50
CA ALA A 149 -0.03 -1.42 17.94
C ALA A 149 0.48 -0.03 18.38
N LEU A 150 1.66 0.37 17.89
CA LEU A 150 2.25 1.69 18.20
C LEU A 150 1.40 2.86 17.72
N LEU A 151 0.73 2.73 16.56
CA LEU A 151 -0.23 3.74 16.06
C LEU A 151 -1.43 3.90 17.00
N GLN A 152 -1.90 2.81 17.64
CA GLN A 152 -3.02 2.87 18.58
C GLN A 152 -2.63 3.45 19.95
N GLU A 153 -1.36 3.33 20.33
CA GLU A 153 -0.82 3.85 21.59
C GLU A 153 -0.57 5.37 21.57
N GLY A 154 -0.54 6.02 20.39
CA GLY A 154 -0.44 7.48 20.25
C GLY A 154 0.99 8.03 20.11
N GLU A 155 1.15 9.36 20.23
CA GLU A 155 2.39 10.07 19.85
C GLU A 155 3.61 9.80 20.74
N ASP A 156 3.41 9.28 21.97
CA ASP A 156 4.49 9.04 22.94
C ASP A 156 5.55 8.04 22.44
N ASN A 157 5.18 7.19 21.46
CA ASN A 157 6.04 6.16 20.91
C ASN A 157 6.66 6.51 19.54
N ARG A 158 6.71 7.79 19.18
CA ARG A 158 7.21 8.24 17.87
C ARG A 158 8.55 7.65 17.47
N SER A 159 9.53 7.60 18.38
CA SER A 159 10.87 7.07 18.09
C SER A 159 10.84 5.58 17.77
N LEU A 160 10.05 4.80 18.53
CA LEU A 160 9.87 3.37 18.29
C LEU A 160 9.14 3.12 16.98
N LEU A 161 8.13 3.93 16.65
CA LEU A 161 7.40 3.83 15.39
C LEU A 161 8.33 4.04 14.17
N VAL A 162 9.18 5.08 14.22
CA VAL A 162 10.18 5.34 13.17
C VAL A 162 11.16 4.17 13.05
N GLU A 163 11.61 3.63 14.18
CA GLU A 163 12.53 2.48 14.20
C GLU A 163 11.91 1.24 13.56
N GLU A 164 10.67 0.90 13.89
CA GLU A 164 9.98 -0.26 13.30
C GLU A 164 9.72 -0.07 11.80
N ILE A 165 9.37 1.14 11.34
CA ILE A 165 9.28 1.46 9.90
C ILE A 165 10.62 1.22 9.20
N VAL A 166 11.74 1.64 9.81
CA VAL A 166 13.09 1.42 9.25
C VAL A 166 13.42 -0.07 9.18
N LYS A 167 13.13 -0.83 10.23
CA LYS A 167 13.37 -2.29 10.25
C LYS A 167 12.52 -3.01 9.21
N ALA A 168 11.24 -2.68 9.10
CA ALA A 168 10.35 -3.22 8.06
C ALA A 168 10.86 -2.88 6.66
N ALA A 169 11.31 -1.65 6.42
CA ALA A 169 11.92 -1.24 5.16
C ALA A 169 13.25 -1.97 4.86
N ALA A 170 14.07 -2.22 5.88
CA ALA A 170 15.30 -2.98 5.74
C ALA A 170 15.02 -4.44 5.36
N ARG A 171 13.98 -5.06 5.96
CA ARG A 171 13.56 -6.43 5.67
C ARG A 171 13.19 -6.63 4.20
N ARG A 172 12.42 -5.70 3.64
CA ARG A 172 12.07 -5.69 2.21
C ARG A 172 13.15 -5.11 1.29
N ARG A 173 14.22 -4.53 1.85
CA ARG A 173 15.38 -3.92 1.14
C ARG A 173 15.05 -2.65 0.32
N PHE A 174 13.86 -2.07 0.49
CA PHE A 174 13.48 -0.79 -0.10
C PHE A 174 12.61 0.01 0.86
N LEU A 175 12.64 1.35 0.72
CA LEU A 175 11.78 2.23 1.52
C LEU A 175 10.41 2.41 0.86
N GLY A 176 10.35 2.42 -0.45
CA GLY A 176 9.14 2.60 -1.25
C GLY A 176 9.50 2.99 -2.65
#